data_AF-A0A535QIL5-F1
#
_entry.id   AF-A0A535QIL5-F1
#
_cell.length_a   1.000
_cell.length_b   1.000
_cell.length_c   1.000
_cell.angle_alpha   90.00
_cell.angle_beta   90.00
_cell.angle_gamma   90.00
#
_symmetry.space_group_name_H-M   'P 1'
#
loop_
_entity.id
_entity.type
_entity.pdbx_description
1 polymer ?
#
loop_
_entity_poly.entity_id
_entity_poly.type
_entity_poly.pdbx_seq_one_letter_code
_entity_poly.pdbx_strand_id
1 'polypeptide(L)'
;MAQLRCALAAGRVSRRLLKARVALTSAIFGLSEDEITREGPVGKWSVKDVMAHIGHWEQVCLEEFEAHLRGERTGKDYRDVLALNDQWEAGLHALSLQESIEMFEATHYRLFGLLSSLRPEQWSGYIRIWIPGA
;
A
#
# COMPACT_ATOMS: atom_id res chain seq x y z
N MET A 1 -1.88 25.50 -16.31
CA MET A 1 -3.03 24.91 -15.58
C MET A 1 -2.85 23.42 -15.23
N ALA A 2 -2.32 22.57 -16.12
CA ALA A 2 -2.16 21.13 -15.84
C ALA A 2 -1.15 20.81 -14.72
N GLN A 3 0.01 21.48 -14.69
CA GLN A 3 1.06 21.29 -13.68
C GLN A 3 0.58 21.62 -12.26
N LEU A 4 -0.19 22.71 -12.09
CA LEU A 4 -0.81 23.08 -10.83
C LEU A 4 -1.84 22.02 -10.34
N ARG A 5 -2.62 21.44 -11.25
CA ARG A 5 -3.56 20.36 -10.93
C ARG A 5 -2.85 19.09 -10.46
N CYS A 6 -1.72 18.74 -11.08
CA CYS A 6 -0.93 17.57 -10.71
C CYS A 6 -0.28 17.75 -9.33
N ALA A 7 0.32 18.92 -9.07
CA ALA A 7 0.88 19.25 -7.76
C ALA A 7 -0.17 19.23 -6.63
N LEU A 8 -1.38 19.75 -6.87
CA LEU A 8 -2.46 19.71 -5.89
C LEU A 8 -2.96 18.28 -5.62
N ALA A 9 -3.00 17.42 -6.65
CA ALA A 9 -3.37 16.02 -6.50
C ALA A 9 -2.31 15.25 -5.68
N ALA A 10 -1.03 15.42 -6.03
CA ALA A 10 0.12 14.86 -5.31
C ALA A 10 0.05 15.20 -3.81
N GLY A 11 -0.03 16.50 -3.49
CA GLY A 11 -0.11 16.95 -2.11
C GLY A 11 -1.33 16.40 -1.35
N ARG A 12 -2.46 16.19 -2.03
CA ARG A 12 -3.66 15.58 -1.41
C ARG A 12 -3.44 14.10 -1.12
N VAL A 13 -2.86 13.35 -2.05
CA VAL A 13 -2.57 11.92 -1.88
C VAL A 13 -1.56 11.72 -0.76
N SER A 14 -0.44 12.45 -0.76
CA SER A 14 0.59 12.35 0.29
C SER A 14 0.02 12.64 1.68
N ARG A 15 -0.82 13.68 1.83
CA ARG A 15 -1.47 13.97 3.13
C ARG A 15 -2.41 12.86 3.58
N ARG A 16 -3.18 12.25 2.66
CA ARG A 16 -4.07 11.14 2.99
C ARG A 16 -3.28 9.90 3.39
N LEU A 17 -2.20 9.59 2.67
CA LEU A 17 -1.34 8.45 2.96
C LEU A 17 -0.66 8.60 4.32
N LEU A 18 -0.10 9.77 4.62
CA LEU A 18 0.48 10.07 5.94
C LEU A 18 -0.55 9.93 7.07
N LYS A 19 -1.74 10.53 6.90
CA LYS A 19 -2.80 10.45 7.92
C LYS A 19 -3.25 9.01 8.14
N ALA A 20 -3.42 8.23 7.06
CA ALA A 20 -3.80 6.82 7.15
C ALA A 20 -2.72 5.97 7.82
N ARG A 21 -1.44 6.17 7.45
CA ARG A 21 -0.31 5.48 8.08
C ARG A 21 -0.27 5.74 9.57
N VAL A 22 -0.34 7.01 9.99
CA VAL A 22 -0.33 7.38 11.42
C VAL A 22 -1.50 6.74 12.15
N ALA A 23 -2.72 6.79 11.59
CA ALA A 23 -3.88 6.18 12.23
C ALA A 23 -3.72 4.67 12.39
N LEU A 24 -3.23 3.98 11.36
CA LEU A 24 -3.01 2.54 11.37
C LEU A 24 -1.93 2.14 12.38
N THR A 25 -0.76 2.78 12.34
CA THR A 25 0.33 2.45 13.28
C THR A 25 -0.04 2.81 14.72
N SER A 26 -0.81 3.88 14.93
CA SER A 26 -1.34 4.21 16.28
C SER A 26 -2.32 3.16 16.80
N ALA A 27 -3.11 2.53 15.92
CA ALA A 27 -4.04 1.47 16.32
C ALA A 27 -3.32 0.15 16.66
N ILE A 28 -2.13 -0.07 16.08
CA ILE A 28 -1.29 -1.25 16.34
C ILE A 28 -0.35 -1.01 17.55
N PHE A 29 -0.01 0.24 17.83
CA PHE A 29 0.93 0.61 18.88
C PHE A 29 0.46 0.14 20.26
N GLY A 30 1.34 -0.58 20.96
CA GLY A 30 1.08 -1.08 22.31
C GLY A 30 0.43 -2.47 22.38
N LEU A 31 0.09 -3.08 21.24
CA LEU A 31 -0.29 -4.49 21.20
C LEU A 31 0.91 -5.38 21.55
N SER A 32 0.65 -6.41 22.34
CA SER A 32 1.59 -7.50 22.59
C SER A 32 1.73 -8.42 21.36
N GLU A 33 2.77 -9.25 21.36
CA GLU A 33 2.97 -10.28 20.33
C GLU A 33 1.80 -11.27 20.27
N ASP A 34 1.25 -11.67 21.41
CA ASP A 34 0.07 -12.54 21.45
C ASP A 34 -1.16 -11.84 20.83
N GLU A 35 -1.36 -10.55 21.09
CA GLU A 35 -2.49 -9.80 20.52
C GLU A 35 -2.36 -9.56 19.02
N ILE A 36 -1.13 -9.30 18.53
CA ILE A 36 -0.90 -9.01 17.12
C ILE A 36 -0.99 -10.27 16.25
N THR A 37 -0.65 -11.44 16.81
CA THR A 37 -0.66 -12.73 16.12
C THR A 37 -1.96 -13.51 16.30
N ARG A 38 -2.81 -13.15 17.27
CA ARG A 38 -4.10 -13.80 17.50
C ARG A 38 -5.03 -13.65 16.29
N GLU A 39 -5.49 -14.79 15.78
CA GLU A 39 -6.55 -14.86 14.76
C GLU A 39 -7.89 -14.34 15.29
N GLY A 40 -8.74 -13.79 14.42
CA GLY A 40 -10.09 -13.36 14.80
C GLY A 40 -10.39 -11.86 14.87
N PRO A 41 -9.42 -10.94 15.11
CA PRO A 41 -9.71 -9.51 15.18
C PRO A 41 -10.34 -8.93 13.91
N VAL A 42 -9.98 -9.47 12.74
CA VAL A 42 -10.52 -9.06 11.44
C VAL A 42 -11.02 -10.30 10.69
N GLY A 43 -12.19 -10.82 11.09
CA GLY A 43 -12.70 -12.07 10.52
C GLY A 43 -11.76 -13.22 10.85
N LYS A 44 -11.20 -13.89 9.84
CA LYS A 44 -10.19 -14.96 10.04
C LYS A 44 -8.74 -14.44 10.17
N TRP A 45 -8.53 -13.13 10.08
CA TRP A 45 -7.19 -12.53 10.01
C TRP A 45 -6.75 -11.99 11.36
N SER A 46 -5.47 -12.22 11.67
CA SER A 46 -4.77 -11.53 12.76
C SER A 46 -4.34 -10.12 12.33
N VAL A 47 -3.88 -9.29 13.28
CA VAL A 47 -3.31 -7.98 12.95
C VAL A 47 -2.03 -8.13 12.11
N LYS A 48 -1.21 -9.15 12.40
CA LYS A 48 -0.05 -9.56 11.59
C LYS A 48 -0.44 -9.77 10.13
N ASP A 49 -1.49 -10.54 9.87
CA ASP A 49 -1.92 -10.85 8.49
C ASP A 49 -2.38 -9.59 7.76
N VAL A 50 -3.10 -8.69 8.46
CA VAL A 50 -3.51 -7.39 7.91
C VAL A 50 -2.28 -6.51 7.58
N MET A 51 -1.26 -6.49 8.44
CA MET A 51 -0.01 -5.76 8.17
C MET A 51 0.68 -6.28 6.92
N ALA A 52 0.87 -7.60 6.82
CA ALA A 52 1.47 -8.24 5.65
C ALA A 52 0.69 -7.92 4.37
N HIS A 53 -0.63 -8.00 4.42
CA HIS A 53 -1.49 -7.72 3.28
C HIS A 53 -1.42 -6.27 2.80
N ILE A 54 -1.42 -5.31 3.72
CA ILE A 54 -1.25 -3.90 3.38
C ILE A 54 0.13 -3.68 2.77
N GLY A 55 1.18 -4.25 3.37
CA GLY A 55 2.53 -4.21 2.82
C GLY A 55 2.61 -4.79 1.40
N HIS A 56 1.92 -5.89 1.13
CA HIS A 56 1.87 -6.50 -0.21
C HIS A 56 1.18 -5.58 -1.23
N TRP A 57 0.06 -4.95 -0.88
CA TRP A 57 -0.59 -3.97 -1.76
C TRP A 57 0.27 -2.74 -2.02
N GLU A 58 1.02 -2.26 -1.03
CA GLU A 58 1.99 -1.19 -1.23
C GLU A 58 3.13 -1.62 -2.16
N GLN A 59 3.54 -2.89 -2.12
CA GLN A 59 4.58 -3.44 -2.99
C GLN A 59 4.10 -3.52 -4.44
N VAL A 60 2.87 -4.01 -4.63
CA VAL A 60 2.19 -3.98 -5.94
C VAL A 60 2.13 -2.56 -6.48
N CYS A 61 1.73 -1.59 -5.67
CA CYS A 61 1.73 -0.18 -6.07
C CYS A 61 3.15 0.26 -6.49
N LEU A 62 4.16 0.03 -5.64
CA LEU A 62 5.54 0.42 -5.91
C LEU A 62 6.02 -0.11 -7.27
N GLU A 63 5.80 -1.39 -7.56
CA GLU A 63 6.16 -2.03 -8.84
C GLU A 63 5.49 -1.35 -10.04
N GLU A 64 4.19 -1.05 -9.93
CA GLU A 64 3.43 -0.36 -10.98
C GLU A 64 3.97 1.06 -11.24
N PHE A 65 4.31 1.78 -10.17
CA PHE A 65 4.89 3.11 -10.29
C PHE A 65 6.27 3.07 -10.93
N GLU A 66 7.13 2.16 -10.49
CA GLU A 66 8.47 2.01 -11.06
C GLU A 66 8.42 1.65 -12.55
N ALA A 67 7.55 0.71 -12.94
CA ALA A 67 7.32 0.38 -14.35
C ALA A 67 6.82 1.60 -15.14
N HIS A 68 5.84 2.32 -14.62
CA HIS A 68 5.32 3.54 -15.26
C HIS A 68 6.41 4.59 -15.48
N LEU A 69 7.29 4.80 -14.49
CA LEU A 69 8.39 5.78 -14.60
C LEU A 69 9.45 5.38 -15.62
N ARG A 70 9.59 4.08 -15.92
CA ARG A 70 10.42 3.57 -17.04
C ARG A 70 9.70 3.62 -18.40
N GLY A 71 8.43 4.04 -18.44
CA GLY A 71 7.62 4.03 -19.66
C GLY A 71 7.06 2.64 -20.01
N GLU A 72 7.09 1.71 -19.05
CA GLU A 72 6.61 0.34 -19.22
C GLU A 72 5.14 0.20 -18.77
N ARG A 73 4.53 -0.93 -19.12
CA ARG A 73 3.25 -1.39 -18.56
C ARG A 73 3.41 -2.83 -18.10
N THR A 74 3.00 -3.13 -16.88
CA THR A 74 3.06 -4.49 -16.31
C THR A 74 2.05 -5.43 -16.96
N GLY A 75 0.93 -4.88 -17.47
CA GLY A 75 -0.17 -5.66 -18.03
C GLY A 75 -0.98 -6.43 -16.97
N LYS A 76 -0.74 -6.19 -15.67
CA LYS A 76 -1.50 -6.81 -14.58
C LYS A 76 -2.93 -6.24 -14.55
N ASP A 77 -3.90 -7.12 -14.36
CA ASP A 77 -5.32 -6.77 -14.24
C ASP A 77 -5.73 -6.78 -12.78
N TYR A 78 -6.17 -5.62 -12.29
CA TYR A 78 -6.56 -5.42 -10.89
C TYR A 78 -8.08 -5.22 -10.73
N ARG A 79 -8.88 -5.53 -11.75
CA ARG A 79 -10.34 -5.36 -11.66
C ARG A 79 -10.98 -6.31 -10.66
N ASP A 80 -10.43 -7.51 -10.51
CA ASP A 80 -10.87 -8.49 -9.52
C ASP A 80 -9.91 -8.52 -8.32
N VAL A 81 -9.99 -7.47 -7.50
CA VAL A 81 -9.16 -7.34 -6.30
C VAL A 81 -9.40 -8.47 -5.28
N LEU A 82 -10.60 -9.05 -5.27
CA LEU A 82 -10.93 -10.15 -4.35
C LEU A 82 -10.22 -11.43 -4.76
N ALA A 83 -10.25 -11.79 -6.05
CA ALA A 83 -9.51 -12.95 -6.54
C ALA A 83 -7.99 -12.82 -6.32
N LEU A 84 -7.43 -11.61 -6.46
CA LEU A 84 -6.02 -11.34 -6.15
C LEU A 84 -5.72 -11.49 -4.65
N ASN A 85 -6.60 -10.98 -3.78
CA ASN A 85 -6.45 -11.16 -2.34
C ASN A 85 -6.47 -12.65 -1.96
N ASP A 86 -7.42 -13.42 -2.51
CA ASP A 86 -7.54 -14.85 -2.28
C ASP A 86 -6.29 -15.61 -2.76
N GLN A 87 -5.70 -15.19 -3.89
CA GLN A 87 -4.48 -15.78 -4.43
C GLN A 87 -3.28 -15.63 -3.48
N TRP A 88 -3.16 -14.48 -2.81
CA TRP A 88 -2.01 -14.17 -1.95
C TRP A 88 -2.20 -14.61 -0.50
N GLU A 89 -3.45 -14.82 -0.08
CA GLU A 89 -3.84 -15.07 1.31
C GLU A 89 -2.95 -16.12 1.98
N ALA A 90 -2.85 -17.34 1.43
CA ALA A 90 -2.10 -18.42 2.05
C ALA A 90 -0.61 -18.09 2.25
N GLY A 91 -0.01 -17.35 1.30
CA GLY A 91 1.39 -16.92 1.40
C GLY A 91 1.59 -15.84 2.47
N LEU A 92 0.65 -14.91 2.60
CA LEU A 92 0.70 -13.84 3.60
C LEU A 92 0.45 -14.39 5.01
N HIS A 93 -0.47 -15.34 5.18
CA HIS A 93 -0.71 -16.01 6.47
C HIS A 93 0.53 -16.77 6.95
N ALA A 94 1.30 -17.37 6.03
CA ALA A 94 2.48 -18.15 6.34
C ALA A 94 3.68 -17.32 6.82
N LEU A 95 3.66 -15.99 6.64
CA LEU A 95 4.75 -15.13 7.11
C LEU A 95 4.82 -15.12 8.64
N SER A 96 6.05 -15.14 9.15
CA SER A 96 6.30 -14.83 10.56
C SER A 96 5.91 -13.39 10.89
N LEU A 97 5.80 -13.09 12.19
CA LEU A 97 5.55 -11.72 12.65
C LEU A 97 6.64 -10.76 12.16
N GLN A 98 7.91 -11.18 12.25
CA GLN A 98 9.05 -10.37 11.81
C GLN A 98 8.97 -10.07 10.30
N GLU A 99 8.71 -11.07 9.47
CA GLU A 99 8.58 -10.88 8.01
C GLU A 99 7.40 -9.96 7.66
N SER A 100 6.30 -10.06 8.43
CA SER A 100 5.12 -9.21 8.24
C SER A 100 5.39 -7.76 8.60
N ILE A 101 6.11 -7.51 9.71
CA ILE A 101 6.58 -6.17 10.11
C ILE A 101 7.53 -5.60 9.06
N GLU A 102 8.51 -6.39 8.61
CA GLU A 102 9.48 -5.95 7.60
C GLU A 102 8.79 -5.57 6.30
N MET A 103 7.87 -6.40 5.80
CA MET A 103 7.09 -6.10 4.60
C MET A 103 6.25 -4.83 4.78
N PHE A 104 5.60 -4.66 5.93
CA PHE A 104 4.73 -3.52 6.24
C PHE A 104 5.49 -2.19 6.40
N GLU A 105 6.68 -2.21 6.98
CA GLU A 105 7.52 -1.02 7.18
C GLU A 105 8.34 -0.69 5.93
N ALA A 106 9.12 -1.64 5.42
CA ALA A 106 10.07 -1.36 4.35
C ALA A 106 9.38 -0.92 3.06
N THR A 107 8.28 -1.58 2.71
CA THR A 107 7.53 -1.27 1.50
C THR A 107 6.89 0.11 1.59
N HIS A 108 6.34 0.47 2.74
CA HIS A 108 5.77 1.79 2.96
C HIS A 108 6.81 2.89 2.77
N TYR A 109 7.98 2.74 3.39
CA TYR A 109 9.05 3.72 3.27
C TYR A 109 9.51 3.88 1.82
N ARG A 110 9.62 2.77 1.07
CA ARG A 110 9.98 2.81 -0.36
C ARG A 110 8.92 3.49 -1.20
N LEU A 111 7.65 3.08 -1.07
CA LEU A 111 6.54 3.67 -1.82
C LEU A 111 6.36 5.15 -1.49
N PHE A 112 6.31 5.49 -0.20
CA PHE A 112 6.16 6.88 0.23
C PHE A 112 7.35 7.74 -0.20
N GLY A 113 8.57 7.22 -0.11
CA GLY A 113 9.78 7.87 -0.60
C GLY A 113 9.72 8.15 -2.10
N LEU A 114 9.33 7.14 -2.89
CA LEU A 114 9.14 7.29 -4.33
C LEU A 114 8.12 8.40 -4.63
N LEU A 115 6.91 8.30 -4.07
CA LEU A 115 5.83 9.27 -4.29
C LEU A 115 6.26 10.69 -3.89
N SER A 116 6.96 10.84 -2.77
CA SER A 116 7.44 12.14 -2.29
C SER A 116 8.53 12.75 -3.18
N SER A 117 9.25 11.92 -3.94
CA SER A 117 10.30 12.36 -4.88
C SER A 117 9.79 12.74 -6.27
N LEU A 118 8.53 12.40 -6.60
CA LEU A 118 7.97 12.62 -7.92
C LEU A 118 7.77 14.12 -8.22
N ARG A 119 8.25 14.55 -9.38
CA ARG A 119 7.97 15.90 -9.91
C ARG A 119 6.52 16.01 -10.35
N PRO A 120 5.92 17.22 -10.36
CA PRO A 120 4.52 17.41 -10.75
C PRO A 120 4.15 16.80 -12.10
N GLU A 121 5.07 16.75 -13.06
CA GLU A 121 4.84 16.19 -14.40
C GLU A 121 4.82 14.66 -14.41
N GLN A 122 5.46 14.03 -13.42
CA GLN A 122 5.44 12.59 -13.21
C GLN A 122 4.15 12.16 -12.48
N TRP A 123 3.43 13.10 -11.86
CA TRP A 123 2.13 12.84 -11.26
C TRP A 123 1.02 12.81 -12.32
N SER A 124 0.76 11.65 -12.94
CA SER A 124 -0.21 11.49 -14.04
C SER A 124 -1.55 10.84 -13.61
N GLY A 125 -2.53 10.80 -14.52
CA GLY A 125 -3.81 10.11 -14.31
C GLY A 125 -3.69 8.59 -14.12
N TYR A 126 -2.57 7.97 -14.51
CA TYR A 126 -2.28 6.55 -14.22
C TYR A 126 -2.23 6.29 -12.70
N ILE A 127 -1.79 7.30 -11.94
CA ILE A 127 -1.78 7.30 -10.47
C ILE A 127 -3.20 7.37 -9.88
N ARG A 128 -4.22 7.72 -10.68
CA ARG A 128 -5.62 7.82 -10.25
C ARG A 128 -6.45 6.58 -10.53
N ILE A 129 -5.91 5.58 -11.25
CA ILE A 129 -6.68 4.38 -11.68
C ILE A 129 -7.19 3.56 -10.48
N TRP A 130 -6.60 3.75 -9.29
CA TRP A 130 -6.95 3.06 -8.05
C TRP A 130 -8.07 3.71 -7.23
N ILE A 131 -8.65 4.82 -7.70
CA ILE A 131 -9.78 5.49 -7.02
C ILE A 131 -10.92 5.67 -8.01
N PRO A 132 -11.97 4.83 -7.96
CA PRO A 132 -13.19 5.08 -8.73
C PRO A 132 -13.76 6.47 -8.38
N GLY A 133 -13.94 7.33 -9.39
CA GLY A 133 -14.64 8.62 -9.25
C GLY A 133 -13.79 9.86 -8.93
N ALA A 134 -12.48 9.88 -9.24
CA ALA A 134 -11.61 11.06 -9.07
C ALA A 134 -11.57 12.02 -10.27
#